data_AF-A0A974DU02-F1
#
_entry.id   AF-A0A974DU02-F1
#
_cell.length_a   1.000
_cell.length_b   1.000
_cell.length_c   1.000
_cell.angle_alpha   90.00
_cell.angle_beta   90.00
_cell.angle_gamma   90.00
#
_symmetry.space_group_name_H-M   'P 1'
#
loop_
_entity.id
_entity.type
_entity.pdbx_description
1 polymer ?
#
loop_
_entity_poly.entity_id
_entity_poly.type
_entity_poly.pdbx_seq_one_letter_code
_entity_poly.pdbx_strand_id
1 'polypeptide(L)' 'MSYKNIYYSDKYTDEHFEYRHVMLPKELAKQVPKTHLMSEEEWRRLGVQQSLGWVHYMIHEPEPHILLFRRPLPKDQQK' A
#
# COMPACT_ATOMS: atom_id res chain seq x y z
N MET A 1 17.37 12.27 -10.59
CA MET A 1 17.11 11.00 -9.87
C MET A 1 15.73 10.52 -10.26
N SER A 2 15.66 9.44 -11.01
CA SER A 2 14.42 8.94 -11.59
C SER A 2 13.74 8.01 -10.58
N TYR A 3 12.72 8.48 -9.85
CA TYR A 3 11.91 7.70 -8.87
C TYR A 3 11.11 6.53 -9.50
N LYS A 4 11.58 5.96 -10.62
CA LYS A 4 10.67 5.57 -11.71
C LYS A 4 9.89 4.29 -11.55
N ASN A 5 10.19 3.38 -10.62
CA ASN A 5 9.55 2.06 -10.67
C ASN A 5 8.96 1.64 -9.32
N ILE A 6 8.10 2.45 -8.72
CA ILE A 6 7.13 1.91 -7.75
C ILE A 6 6.12 1.08 -8.55
N TYR A 7 6.02 -0.21 -8.24
CA TYR A 7 5.08 -1.11 -8.89
C TYR A 7 3.79 -1.21 -8.08
N TYR A 8 2.66 -1.23 -8.78
CA TYR A 8 1.33 -1.37 -8.19
C TYR A 8 0.69 -2.64 -8.75
N SER A 9 0.32 -3.58 -7.88
CA SER A 9 -0.34 -4.81 -8.30
C SER A 9 -1.71 -4.55 -8.91
N ASP A 10 -2.26 -5.55 -9.59
CA ASP A 10 -3.70 -5.61 -9.81
C ASP A 10 -4.45 -5.63 -8.48
N LYS A 11 -5.70 -5.18 -8.53
CA LYS A 11 -6.58 -5.15 -7.37
C LYS A 11 -7.33 -6.46 -7.24
N TYR A 12 -7.54 -6.89 -6.02
CA TYR A 12 -8.33 -8.08 -5.70
C TYR A 12 -9.26 -7.76 -4.53
N THR A 13 -10.38 -8.47 -4.41
CA THR A 13 -11.45 -8.13 -3.47
C THR A 13 -11.89 -9.35 -2.67
N ASP A 14 -12.29 -9.14 -1.42
CA ASP A 14 -13.13 -10.08 -0.68
C ASP A 14 -14.56 -9.51 -0.54
N GLU A 15 -15.35 -10.00 0.41
CA GLU A 15 -16.73 -9.54 0.66
C GLU A 15 -16.83 -8.09 1.18
N HIS A 16 -15.76 -7.55 1.78
CA HIS A 16 -15.78 -6.29 2.52
C HIS A 16 -14.78 -5.25 2.00
N PHE A 17 -13.65 -5.67 1.43
CA PHE A 17 -12.51 -4.83 1.07
C PHE A 17 -11.97 -5.11 -0.34
N GLU A 18 -11.42 -4.06 -0.94
CA GLU A 18 -10.51 -4.12 -2.09
C GLU A 18 -9.07 -3.99 -1.59
N TYR A 19 -8.18 -4.78 -2.16
CA TYR A 19 -6.78 -4.93 -1.78
C TYR A 19 -5.85 -4.69 -2.95
N ARG A 20 -4.63 -4.28 -2.62
CA ARG A 20 -3.50 -4.12 -3.55
C ARG A 20 -2.20 -4.17 -2.75
N HIS A 21 -1.14 -4.68 -3.37
CA HIS A 21 0.20 -4.47 -2.86
C HIS A 21 0.99 -3.49 -3.74
N VAL A 22 1.87 -2.73 -3.10
CA VAL A 22 2.79 -1.80 -3.76
C VAL A 22 4.21 -2.25 -3.47
N MET A 23 5.03 -2.40 -4.51
CA MET A 23 6.43 -2.76 -4.36
C MET A 23 7.30 -1.52 -4.51
N LEU A 24 8.06 -1.21 -3.47
CA LEU A 24 9.00 -0.12 -3.44
C LEU A 24 10.36 -0.54 -4.03
N PRO A 25 11.05 0.37 -4.73
CA PRO A 25 12.48 0.20 -5.00
C PRO A 25 13.27 0.02 -3.70
N LYS A 26 14.36 -0.74 -3.75
CA LYS A 26 15.22 -1.04 -2.58
C LYS A 26 15.65 0.19 -1.79
N GLU A 27 15.87 1.32 -2.47
CA GLU A 27 16.28 2.58 -1.83
C GLU A 27 15.16 3.24 -1.01
N LEU A 28 13.90 3.07 -1.42
CA LEU A 28 12.74 3.57 -0.67
C LEU A 28 12.33 2.62 0.45
N ALA A 29 12.51 1.31 0.25
CA ALA A 29 12.19 0.29 1.26
C ALA A 29 12.95 0.51 2.60
N LYS A 30 14.15 1.11 2.55
CA LYS A 30 14.92 1.46 3.75
C LYS A 30 14.24 2.50 4.65
N GLN A 31 13.31 3.28 4.11
CA GLN A 31 12.58 4.33 4.82
C GLN A 31 11.25 3.83 5.40
N VAL A 32 10.86 2.58 5.12
CA VAL A 32 9.62 2.00 5.65
C VAL A 32 9.79 1.72 7.15
N PRO A 33 8.90 2.23 8.01
CA PRO A 33 8.95 1.97 9.44
C PRO A 33 8.65 0.51 9.73
N LYS A 34 9.41 -0.08 10.66
CA LYS A 34 9.21 -1.47 11.13
C LYS A 34 8.34 -1.55 12.39
N THR A 35 8.08 -0.41 13.04
CA THR A 35 7.45 -0.35 14.35
C THR A 35 5.96 -0.06 14.30
N HIS A 36 5.45 0.44 13.17
CA HIS A 36 4.06 0.86 13.02
C HIS A 36 3.63 0.86 11.56
N LEU A 37 2.32 0.87 11.34
CA LEU A 37 1.70 1.05 10.03
C LEU A 37 1.74 2.52 9.63
N MET A 38 2.13 2.79 8.38
CA MET A 38 2.13 4.14 7.82
C MET A 38 0.72 4.72 7.63
N SER A 39 0.55 5.96 8.06
CA SER A 39 -0.56 6.85 7.70
C SER A 39 -0.53 7.24 6.23
N GLU A 40 -1.63 7.82 5.72
CA GLU A 40 -1.72 8.33 4.35
C GLU A 40 -0.60 9.30 4.00
N GLU A 41 -0.29 10.22 4.90
CA GLU A 41 0.76 11.19 4.68
C GLU A 41 2.15 10.54 4.60
N GLU A 42 2.43 9.53 5.43
CA GLU A 42 3.73 8.87 5.47
C GLU A 42 4.02 8.10 4.18
N TRP A 43 3.09 7.26 3.70
CA TRP A 43 3.34 6.53 2.46
C TRP A 43 3.30 7.45 1.23
N ARG A 44 2.54 8.56 1.26
CA ARG A 44 2.60 9.59 0.20
C ARG A 44 3.96 10.29 0.15
N ARG A 45 4.57 10.57 1.31
CA ARG A 45 5.93 11.12 1.40
C ARG A 45 7.00 10.19 0.83
N LEU A 46 6.79 8.86 0.89
CA LEU A 46 7.65 7.88 0.21
C LEU A 46 7.49 7.88 -1.32
N GLY A 47 6.52 8.63 -1.85
CA GLY A 47 6.24 8.70 -3.29
C GLY A 47 5.18 7.71 -3.76
N VAL A 48 4.56 6.93 -2.87
CA VAL A 48 3.43 6.07 -3.23
C VAL A 48 2.22 6.95 -3.58
N GLN A 49 1.65 6.73 -4.76
CA GLN A 49 0.52 7.50 -5.27
C GLN A 49 -0.65 6.58 -5.59
N GLN A 50 -1.75 6.76 -4.87
CA GLN A 50 -2.97 5.98 -5.01
C GLN A 50 -4.19 6.90 -4.90
N SER A 51 -5.35 6.41 -5.36
CA SER A 51 -6.64 7.06 -5.14
C SER A 51 -6.96 7.21 -3.65
N LEU A 52 -8.02 7.94 -3.30
CA LEU A 52 -8.45 8.10 -1.92
C LEU A 52 -8.89 6.77 -1.27
N GLY A 53 -8.69 6.67 0.05
CA GLY A 53 -9.28 5.64 0.92
C GLY A 53 -8.43 4.39 1.16
N TRP A 54 -7.24 4.31 0.57
CA TRP A 54 -6.31 3.19 0.83
C TRP A 54 -5.66 3.31 2.19
N VAL A 55 -5.70 2.22 2.95
CA VAL A 55 -5.10 2.09 4.28
C VAL A 55 -4.02 1.02 4.25
N HIS A 56 -2.82 1.36 4.69
CA HIS A 56 -1.75 0.40 4.93
C HIS A 56 -2.11 -0.43 6.17
N TYR A 57 -2.48 -1.69 5.97
CA TYR A 57 -3.17 -2.47 7.02
C TYR A 57 -2.31 -3.56 7.67
N MET A 58 -1.18 -3.90 7.07
CA MET A 58 -0.30 -4.95 7.55
C MET A 58 1.14 -4.71 7.10
N ILE A 59 2.10 -4.94 8.01
CA ILE A 59 3.52 -4.97 7.69
C ILE A 59 3.87 -6.39 7.23
N HIS A 60 4.43 -6.52 6.03
CA HIS A 60 4.95 -7.79 5.54
C HIS A 60 6.40 -7.97 5.97
N GLU A 61 6.62 -8.60 7.14
CA GLU A 61 7.96 -8.73 7.75
C GLU A 61 9.01 -9.39 6.85
N PRO A 62 8.71 -10.47 6.09
CA PRO A 62 9.69 -11.12 5.23
C PRO A 62 10.19 -10.22 4.10
N GLU A 63 9.33 -9.35 3.55
CA GLU A 63 9.66 -8.49 2.41
C GLU A 63 9.20 -7.04 2.65
N PRO A 64 9.98 -6.23 3.40
CA PRO A 64 9.60 -4.86 3.81
C PRO A 64 9.40 -3.87 2.65
N HIS A 65 9.84 -4.25 1.46
CA HIS A 65 9.64 -3.48 0.24
C HIS A 65 8.23 -3.66 -0.35
N ILE A 66 7.43 -4.59 0.18
CA ILE A 66 6.04 -4.82 -0.20
C ILE A 66 5.14 -4.15 0.85
N LEU A 67 4.36 -3.17 0.42
CA LEU A 67 3.36 -2.50 1.23
C LEU A 67 1.97 -3.05 0.92
N LEU A 68 1.21 -3.44 1.94
CA LEU A 68 -0.12 -4.02 1.81
C LEU A 68 -1.20 -2.99 2.10
N PHE A 69 -2.05 -2.72 1.11
CA PHE A 69 -3.13 -1.74 1.21
C PHE A 69 -4.49 -2.42 1.09
N ARG A 70 -5.47 -1.89 1.83
CA ARG A 70 -6.89 -2.21 1.67
C ARG A 70 -7.75 -0.96 1.70
N ARG A 71 -8.93 -1.00 1.09
CA ARG A 71 -9.99 0.00 1.27
C ARG A 71 -11.36 -0.66 1.27
N PRO A 72 -12.37 -0.13 1.99
CA PRO A 72 -13.71 -0.70 1.97
C PRO A 72 -14.30 -0.71 0.57
N LEU A 73 -15.05 -1.77 0.24
CA LEU A 73 -15.88 -1.77 -0.96
C LEU A 73 -17.03 -0.75 -0.81
N PRO A 74 -17.50 -0.14 -1.92
CA PRO A 74 -18.76 0.59 -1.93
C PRO A 74 -19.88 -0.27 -1.32
N LYS A 75 -20.81 0.36 -0.59
CA LYS A 75 -21.91 -0.35 0.07
C LYS A 75 -22.72 -1.22 -0.90
N ASP A 76 -22.86 -0.77 -2.14
CA ASP A 76 -23.59 -1.49 -3.19
C ASP A 76 -22.86 -2.73 -3.73
N GLN A 77 -21.60 -2.93 -3.35
CA GLN A 77 -20.76 -4.07 -3.75
C GLN A 77 -20.47 -5.04 -2.60
N GLN A 78 -20.88 -4.70 -1.38
CA GLN A 78 -20.82 -5.61 -0.23
C GLN A 78 -21.98 -6.61 -0.37
N LYS A 79 -21.66 -7.91 -0.38
CA LYS A 79 -22.64 -8.99 -0.53
C LYS A 79 -23.32 -9.35 0.78
#